data_AF-A0A553IFI3-F1
#
_entry.id   AF-A0A553IFI3-F1
#
_cell.length_a   1.000
_cell.length_b   1.000
_cell.length_c   1.000
_cell.angle_alpha   90.00
_cell.angle_beta   90.00
_cell.angle_gamma   90.00
#
_symmetry.space_group_name_H-M   'P 1'
#
loop_
_entity.id
_entity.type
_entity.pdbx_description
1 polymer ?
#
loop_
_entity_poly.entity_id
_entity_poly.type
_entity_poly.pdbx_seq_one_letter_code
_entity_poly.pdbx_strand_id
1 'polypeptide(L)'
;MFTYKVLDLWEQLWLRMANESVTYPLLGSISSYSHEEEHKETLVADLEPHRISIQAAASKRRSFACRWLQMMKLFLPSFLHTFAAEAEPSERRSTAWLDGLRGVAALFVVMHHMSLLWFSWDIHNGWTNWNDHLIQLPIIRLVVSGRANVMIFFVISGYALSLKPLSLIRKDQHSKMYQALASSIFRRHPRLFIPAIVICCPAPVIAYLGGYSGEGVPGAAIKPMRPPRFDNIWRQFGHYIQTIMTLSNVYSPSGNIAWVYSDSLWTLPIEFRSSLVVFTMLLALSRCTTRARVAITSCIAFYSFWYFRWGELLFVGGMLVVESTLRSPRSTSWYVLPGADETSIGFKVRRNRSLWSTPMENQALRRLGCIVAFLTALFILSMPEHGRGAANSFGFKTLVELIPTRFHDAGAADYFWKPIAAILLVLVINNSQFLQSIFTTGLAQYLGRISFALYLVHMLILHSLGCWLGEYFLQITGSDSYWQYGTGIGLAIVTVGCIIIWAADLGSRFVDDKVVRFTAWAYARLCQKTIQK
;
A
#
# COMPACT_ATOMS: atom_id res chain seq x y z
N MET A 1 22.10 17.67 -37.88
CA MET A 1 22.05 16.56 -38.87
C MET A 1 21.24 15.33 -38.41
N PHE A 2 20.89 15.20 -37.12
CA PHE A 2 20.08 14.07 -36.62
C PHE A 2 18.56 14.33 -36.65
N THR A 3 18.14 15.59 -36.75
CA THR A 3 16.72 16.02 -36.75
C THR A 3 16.03 15.90 -38.11
N TYR A 4 16.77 16.05 -39.22
CA TYR A 4 16.22 15.92 -40.59
C TYR A 4 15.88 14.47 -40.99
N LYS A 5 16.63 13.48 -40.48
CA LYS A 5 16.39 12.06 -40.80
C LYS A 5 15.16 11.46 -40.10
N VAL A 6 14.66 12.11 -39.04
CA VAL A 6 13.47 11.63 -38.30
C VAL A 6 12.18 12.18 -38.92
N LEU A 7 12.22 13.39 -39.49
CA LEU A 7 11.08 13.99 -40.20
C LEU A 7 10.79 13.29 -41.53
N ASP A 8 11.81 12.95 -42.30
CA ASP A 8 11.68 12.23 -43.58
C ASP A 8 11.14 10.79 -43.39
N LEU A 9 11.48 10.16 -42.25
CA LEU A 9 10.93 8.86 -41.87
C LEU A 9 9.44 8.94 -41.50
N TRP A 10 9.01 10.08 -40.94
CA TRP A 10 7.62 10.32 -40.52
C TRP A 10 6.70 10.64 -41.70
N GLU A 11 7.21 11.38 -42.69
CA GLU A 11 6.47 11.72 -43.92
C GLU A 11 6.24 10.48 -44.80
N GLN A 12 7.22 9.58 -44.90
CA GLN A 12 7.09 8.30 -45.62
C GLN A 12 6.14 7.31 -44.93
N LEU A 13 6.01 7.39 -43.60
CA LEU A 13 5.06 6.56 -42.84
C LEU A 13 3.63 7.11 -42.92
N TRP A 14 3.46 8.43 -42.96
CA TRP A 14 2.15 9.08 -43.12
C TRP A 14 1.52 8.78 -44.49
N LEU A 15 2.30 8.85 -45.57
CA LEU A 15 1.83 8.56 -46.94
C LEU A 15 1.43 7.09 -47.15
N ARG A 16 2.00 6.15 -46.39
CA ARG A 16 1.62 4.73 -46.45
C ARG A 16 0.34 4.39 -45.70
N MET A 17 -0.06 5.20 -44.72
CA MET A 17 -1.28 4.97 -43.94
C MET A 17 -2.54 5.55 -44.59
N ALA A 18 -2.41 6.44 -45.57
CA ALA A 18 -3.53 7.08 -46.23
C ALA A 18 -4.22 6.24 -47.32
N ASN A 19 -3.69 5.06 -47.68
CA ASN A 19 -4.10 4.32 -48.89
C ASN A 19 -4.85 3.00 -48.65
N GLU A 20 -5.32 2.71 -47.42
CA GLU A 20 -6.13 1.52 -47.14
C GLU A 20 -7.50 1.90 -46.57
N SER A 21 -8.35 2.49 -47.44
CA SER A 21 -9.78 2.63 -47.17
C SER A 21 -10.54 1.37 -47.64
N VAL A 22 -11.11 0.70 -46.65
CA VAL A 22 -12.18 -0.31 -46.63
C VAL A 22 -13.13 -0.29 -47.84
N THR A 23 -13.30 -1.45 -48.52
CA THR A 23 -14.52 -1.79 -49.27
C THR A 23 -14.83 -3.29 -49.10
N TYR A 24 -16.04 -3.61 -48.61
CA TYR A 24 -16.62 -4.96 -48.59
C TYR A 24 -17.35 -5.24 -49.91
N PRO A 25 -17.45 -6.50 -50.38
CA PRO A 25 -18.48 -6.88 -51.35
C PRO A 25 -19.49 -7.89 -50.80
N LEU A 26 -20.77 -7.54 -50.94
CA LEU A 26 -21.94 -8.42 -50.93
C LEU A 26 -22.24 -8.89 -52.37
N LEU A 27 -22.54 -10.19 -52.51
CA LEU A 27 -23.43 -10.86 -53.49
C LEU A 27 -23.41 -10.47 -54.99
N GLY A 28 -23.26 -11.49 -55.86
CA GLY A 28 -23.93 -11.48 -57.19
C GLY A 28 -23.29 -12.29 -58.31
N SER A 29 -23.91 -13.44 -58.63
CA SER A 29 -24.09 -14.07 -59.96
C SER A 29 -22.92 -14.45 -60.90
N ILE A 30 -22.76 -15.77 -61.10
CA ILE A 30 -22.97 -16.57 -62.34
C ILE A 30 -22.27 -16.14 -63.66
N SER A 31 -21.62 -17.15 -64.30
CA SER A 31 -21.37 -17.33 -65.76
C SER A 31 -20.29 -16.41 -66.39
N SER A 32 -19.34 -16.80 -67.23
CA SER A 32 -19.07 -17.98 -68.08
C SER A 32 -17.66 -17.84 -68.70
N TYR A 33 -17.02 -18.97 -69.03
CA TYR A 33 -16.07 -19.23 -70.14
C TYR A 33 -15.43 -18.03 -70.89
N SER A 34 -14.10 -17.99 -71.04
CA SER A 34 -13.34 -18.67 -72.12
C SER A 34 -11.82 -18.35 -72.09
N HIS A 35 -11.06 -19.33 -72.60
CA HIS A 35 -9.64 -19.40 -73.00
C HIS A 35 -8.81 -18.11 -73.17
N GLU A 36 -7.58 -18.13 -72.64
CA GLU A 36 -6.36 -18.08 -73.47
C GLU A 36 -5.09 -18.43 -72.67
N GLU A 37 -4.20 -19.13 -73.36
CA GLU A 37 -3.06 -19.93 -72.91
C GLU A 37 -1.76 -19.12 -72.64
N GLU A 38 -1.03 -19.59 -71.62
CA GLU A 38 0.36 -20.05 -71.77
C GLU A 38 1.43 -19.08 -72.35
N HIS A 39 1.82 -18.05 -71.58
CA HIS A 39 3.15 -17.43 -71.76
C HIS A 39 3.74 -16.70 -70.55
N LYS A 40 3.58 -17.22 -69.33
CA LYS A 40 4.17 -16.61 -68.10
C LYS A 40 4.71 -17.60 -67.04
N GLU A 41 5.10 -18.82 -67.40
CA GLU A 41 5.60 -19.78 -66.39
C GLU A 41 7.11 -19.77 -66.12
N THR A 42 7.93 -19.06 -66.90
CA THR A 42 9.39 -19.13 -66.74
C THR A 42 10.04 -17.98 -65.96
N LEU A 43 9.25 -17.05 -65.41
CA LEU A 43 9.74 -15.90 -64.62
C LEU A 43 9.34 -15.92 -63.13
N VAL A 44 8.63 -16.97 -62.69
CA VAL A 44 8.10 -17.07 -61.31
C VAL A 44 9.00 -17.93 -60.40
N ALA A 45 9.87 -18.79 -60.95
CA ALA A 45 10.66 -19.74 -60.16
C ALA A 45 11.80 -19.12 -59.33
N ASP A 46 12.38 -17.98 -59.75
CA ASP A 46 13.50 -17.33 -59.02
C ASP A 46 13.06 -16.31 -57.95
N LEU A 47 11.75 -16.06 -57.79
CA LEU A 47 11.21 -15.11 -56.80
C LEU A 47 10.58 -15.78 -55.58
N GLU A 48 10.37 -17.09 -55.60
CA GLU A 48 9.78 -17.84 -54.48
C GLU A 48 10.65 -17.92 -53.21
N PRO A 49 11.96 -18.27 -53.28
CA PRO A 49 12.75 -18.39 -52.04
C PRO A 49 12.94 -17.05 -51.33
N HIS A 50 12.96 -15.93 -52.07
CA HIS A 50 13.01 -14.59 -51.49
C HIS A 50 11.66 -14.13 -50.92
N ARG A 51 10.51 -14.46 -51.55
CA ARG A 51 9.18 -14.14 -51.00
C ARG A 51 8.88 -14.91 -49.72
N ILE A 52 9.24 -16.19 -49.64
CA ILE A 52 9.01 -17.03 -48.46
C ILE A 52 9.87 -16.53 -47.28
N SER A 53 11.12 -16.14 -47.54
CA SER A 53 12.03 -15.52 -46.54
C SER A 53 11.47 -14.19 -45.99
N ILE A 54 10.99 -13.31 -46.87
CA ILE A 54 10.43 -12.00 -46.49
C ILE A 54 9.10 -12.16 -45.75
N GLN A 55 8.23 -13.09 -46.16
CA GLN A 55 6.97 -13.39 -45.47
C GLN A 55 7.20 -14.05 -44.11
N ALA A 56 8.17 -14.96 -43.99
CA ALA A 56 8.58 -15.54 -42.72
C ALA A 56 9.17 -14.49 -41.77
N ALA A 57 10.01 -13.57 -42.27
CA ALA A 57 10.56 -12.46 -41.48
C ALA A 57 9.49 -11.44 -41.07
N ALA A 58 8.52 -11.15 -41.95
CA ALA A 58 7.40 -10.26 -41.68
C ALA A 58 6.40 -10.88 -40.69
N SER A 59 6.13 -12.19 -40.75
CA SER A 59 5.27 -12.88 -39.77
C SER A 59 5.96 -13.00 -38.41
N LYS A 60 7.28 -13.24 -38.37
CA LYS A 60 8.08 -13.21 -37.14
C LYS A 60 8.10 -11.81 -36.52
N ARG A 61 8.28 -10.74 -37.31
CA ARG A 61 8.19 -9.34 -36.87
C ARG A 61 6.79 -8.96 -36.40
N ARG A 62 5.72 -9.40 -37.07
CA ARG A 62 4.33 -9.19 -36.61
C ARG A 62 4.05 -9.93 -35.30
N SER A 63 4.56 -11.16 -35.14
CA SER A 63 4.45 -11.89 -33.86
C SER A 63 5.28 -11.25 -32.75
N PHE A 64 6.45 -10.71 -33.08
CA PHE A 64 7.30 -9.99 -32.13
C PHE A 64 6.67 -8.67 -31.73
N ALA A 65 6.17 -7.86 -32.69
CA ALA A 65 5.48 -6.61 -32.42
C ALA A 65 4.17 -6.83 -31.65
N CYS A 66 3.38 -7.85 -31.97
CA CYS A 66 2.21 -8.22 -31.17
C CYS A 66 2.59 -8.68 -29.75
N ARG A 67 3.65 -9.48 -29.58
CA ARG A 67 4.17 -9.85 -28.25
C ARG A 67 4.72 -8.62 -27.52
N TRP A 68 5.39 -7.72 -28.21
CA TRP A 68 5.94 -6.49 -27.65
C TRP A 68 4.83 -5.53 -27.23
N LEU A 69 3.77 -5.37 -28.03
CA LEU A 69 2.56 -4.63 -27.67
C LEU A 69 1.79 -5.29 -26.52
N GLN A 70 1.71 -6.62 -26.48
CA GLN A 70 1.17 -7.36 -25.33
C GLN A 70 2.03 -7.16 -24.07
N MET A 71 3.36 -7.11 -24.21
CA MET A 71 4.27 -6.77 -23.13
C MET A 71 4.12 -5.30 -22.70
N MET A 72 3.89 -4.37 -23.62
CA MET A 72 3.61 -2.96 -23.30
C MET A 72 2.27 -2.80 -22.58
N LYS A 73 1.27 -3.60 -22.93
CA LYS A 73 0.02 -3.70 -22.15
C LYS A 73 0.29 -4.13 -20.71
N LEU A 74 1.33 -4.90 -20.39
CA LEU A 74 1.64 -5.24 -18.99
C LEU A 74 2.07 -4.01 -18.16
N PHE A 75 2.61 -2.97 -18.82
CA PHE A 75 3.05 -1.73 -18.18
C PHE A 75 1.95 -0.68 -18.04
N LEU A 76 0.76 -0.89 -18.62
CA LEU A 76 -0.37 0.00 -18.34
C LEU A 76 -0.82 -0.19 -16.89
N PRO A 77 -1.21 0.90 -16.19
CA PRO A 77 -1.82 0.81 -14.87
C PRO A 77 -3.02 -0.14 -14.87
N SER A 78 -3.08 -1.04 -13.90
CA SER A 78 -4.11 -2.06 -13.87
C SER A 78 -5.54 -1.51 -13.80
N PHE A 79 -5.77 -0.30 -13.29
CA PHE A 79 -7.08 0.34 -13.33
C PHE A 79 -7.56 0.63 -14.76
N LEU A 80 -6.66 0.89 -15.71
CA LEU A 80 -7.01 1.06 -17.13
C LEU A 80 -7.37 -0.28 -17.80
N HIS A 81 -6.85 -1.40 -17.31
CA HIS A 81 -7.25 -2.73 -17.77
C HIS A 81 -8.61 -3.17 -17.23
N THR A 82 -8.95 -2.72 -16.01
CA THR A 82 -10.15 -3.19 -15.31
C THR A 82 -11.44 -2.56 -15.84
N PHE A 83 -11.35 -1.43 -16.57
CA PHE A 83 -12.49 -0.87 -17.32
C PHE A 83 -12.82 -1.64 -18.61
N ALA A 84 -11.92 -2.50 -19.10
CA ALA A 84 -12.08 -3.24 -20.35
C ALA A 84 -12.38 -4.74 -20.17
N ALA A 85 -12.35 -5.25 -18.94
CA ALA A 85 -12.70 -6.62 -18.63
C ALA A 85 -13.83 -6.62 -17.60
N GLU A 86 -15.00 -7.11 -18.01
CA GLU A 86 -16.15 -7.41 -17.16
C GLU A 86 -15.71 -8.36 -16.04
N ALA A 87 -15.25 -7.79 -14.92
CA ALA A 87 -15.09 -8.54 -13.69
C ALA A 87 -16.49 -8.67 -13.08
N GLU A 88 -17.08 -9.87 -13.23
CA GLU A 88 -18.17 -10.36 -12.38
C GLU A 88 -17.99 -9.82 -10.95
N PRO A 89 -19.02 -9.17 -10.36
CA PRO A 89 -18.89 -8.57 -9.05
C PRO A 89 -18.72 -9.66 -8.00
N SER A 90 -17.47 -10.07 -7.74
CA SER A 90 -17.16 -10.97 -6.64
C SER A 90 -17.70 -10.35 -5.36
N GLU A 91 -18.57 -11.06 -4.64
CA GLU A 91 -19.09 -10.60 -3.36
C GLU A 91 -17.94 -10.11 -2.49
N ARG A 92 -17.94 -8.80 -2.19
CA ARG A 92 -16.81 -8.18 -1.50
C ARG A 92 -16.70 -8.79 -0.12
N ARG A 93 -15.49 -9.27 0.20
CA ARG A 93 -15.21 -9.79 1.54
C ARG A 93 -15.61 -8.74 2.57
N SER A 94 -16.21 -9.19 3.64
CA SER A 94 -16.68 -8.34 4.73
C SER A 94 -15.59 -7.52 5.45
N THR A 95 -14.31 -7.81 5.18
CA THR A 95 -13.15 -7.05 5.62
C THR A 95 -12.59 -6.08 4.57
N ALA A 96 -13.26 -5.88 3.42
CA ALA A 96 -12.77 -5.05 2.32
C ALA A 96 -12.46 -3.61 2.75
N TRP A 97 -13.21 -3.07 3.71
CA TRP A 97 -12.96 -1.74 4.26
C TRP A 97 -11.58 -1.60 4.93
N LEU A 98 -10.99 -2.68 5.45
CA LEU A 98 -9.63 -2.64 6.04
C LEU A 98 -8.57 -2.41 4.97
N ASP A 99 -8.73 -3.03 3.80
CA ASP A 99 -7.82 -2.84 2.68
C ASP A 99 -7.96 -1.42 2.13
N GLY A 100 -9.20 -0.89 2.06
CA GLY A 100 -9.43 0.50 1.66
C GLY A 100 -8.87 1.54 2.63
N LEU A 101 -9.07 1.35 3.94
CA LEU A 101 -8.49 2.22 4.97
C LEU A 101 -6.95 2.19 4.92
N ARG A 102 -6.38 1.00 4.71
CA ARG A 102 -4.93 0.83 4.50
C ARG A 102 -4.45 1.61 3.27
N GLY A 103 -5.20 1.55 2.16
CA GLY A 103 -4.91 2.28 0.94
C GLY A 103 -4.92 3.80 1.11
N VAL A 104 -5.93 4.33 1.79
CA VAL A 104 -6.03 5.78 2.09
C VAL A 104 -4.86 6.22 2.99
N ALA A 105 -4.56 5.45 4.03
CA ALA A 105 -3.41 5.73 4.89
C ALA A 105 -2.08 5.71 4.10
N ALA A 106 -1.92 4.78 3.16
CA ALA A 106 -0.75 4.70 2.27
C ALA A 106 -0.57 5.98 1.45
N LEU A 107 -1.67 6.46 0.86
CA LEU A 107 -1.67 7.69 0.07
C LEU A 107 -1.28 8.89 0.93
N PHE A 108 -1.82 9.02 2.14
CA PHE A 108 -1.47 10.13 3.04
C PHE A 108 -0.01 10.05 3.51
N VAL A 109 0.58 8.85 3.64
CA VAL A 109 2.03 8.73 3.87
C VAL A 109 2.82 9.29 2.68
N VAL A 110 2.43 9.00 1.44
CA VAL A 110 3.10 9.58 0.25
C VAL A 110 2.96 11.10 0.24
N MET A 111 1.75 11.62 0.47
CA MET A 111 1.49 13.06 0.51
C MET A 111 2.27 13.76 1.63
N HIS A 112 2.42 13.13 2.80
CA HIS A 112 3.27 13.62 3.87
C HIS A 112 4.73 13.75 3.43
N HIS A 113 5.32 12.75 2.79
CA HIS A 113 6.73 12.83 2.37
C HIS A 113 6.95 13.80 1.20
N MET A 114 5.99 13.89 0.27
CA MET A 114 5.96 14.96 -0.74
C MET A 114 5.96 16.34 -0.07
N SER A 115 5.12 16.51 0.95
CA SER A 115 5.02 17.78 1.67
C SER A 115 6.33 18.15 2.37
N LEU A 116 7.04 17.17 2.95
CA LEU A 116 8.34 17.40 3.57
C LEU A 116 9.45 17.76 2.57
N LEU A 117 9.41 17.18 1.38
CA LEU A 117 10.46 17.35 0.37
C LEU A 117 10.36 18.70 -0.38
N TRP A 118 9.16 19.27 -0.45
CA TRP A 118 8.89 20.46 -1.26
C TRP A 118 8.30 21.64 -0.49
N PHE A 119 8.02 21.53 0.81
CA PHE A 119 7.54 22.64 1.62
C PHE A 119 8.27 22.69 2.96
N SER A 120 8.26 23.87 3.58
CA SER A 120 8.82 24.11 4.91
C SER A 120 8.10 23.31 5.98
N TRP A 121 8.76 23.13 7.13
CA TRP A 121 8.12 22.60 8.34
C TRP A 121 6.91 23.42 8.80
N ASP A 122 6.76 24.66 8.34
CA ASP A 122 5.67 25.55 8.72
C ASP A 122 4.28 24.95 8.45
N ILE A 123 4.10 24.26 7.31
CA ILE A 123 2.83 23.61 6.99
C ILE A 123 2.51 22.41 7.90
N HIS A 124 3.49 21.91 8.66
CA HIS A 124 3.32 20.84 9.64
C HIS A 124 3.12 21.37 11.07
N ASN A 125 3.34 22.67 11.30
CA ASN A 125 3.09 23.29 12.60
C ASN A 125 1.60 23.22 12.96
N GLY A 126 1.33 23.30 14.24
CA GLY A 126 -0.02 23.41 14.76
C GLY A 126 -0.73 24.69 14.33
N TRP A 127 -2.05 24.64 14.22
CA TRP A 127 -2.87 25.81 13.89
C TRP A 127 -3.07 26.66 15.15
N THR A 128 -2.44 27.83 15.16
CA THR A 128 -2.30 28.75 16.32
C THR A 128 -2.90 30.13 16.06
N ASN A 129 -2.99 30.55 14.80
CA ASN A 129 -3.52 31.85 14.41
C ASN A 129 -4.44 31.72 13.20
N TRP A 130 -5.35 32.68 13.02
CA TRP A 130 -6.28 32.69 11.88
C TRP A 130 -5.62 33.00 10.52
N ASN A 131 -4.34 33.38 10.52
CA ASN A 131 -3.51 33.58 9.33
C ASN A 131 -2.68 32.33 8.94
N ASP A 132 -2.79 31.25 9.71
CA ASP A 132 -2.10 29.98 9.42
C ASP A 132 -2.76 29.25 8.24
N HIS A 133 -2.03 28.32 7.62
CA HIS A 133 -2.48 27.61 6.43
C HIS A 133 -3.65 26.64 6.72
N LEU A 134 -4.62 26.55 5.81
CA LEU A 134 -5.77 25.63 5.93
C LEU A 134 -5.38 24.17 6.13
N ILE A 135 -4.22 23.75 5.59
CA ILE A 135 -3.70 22.39 5.75
C ILE A 135 -3.35 22.05 7.20
N GLN A 136 -3.16 23.05 8.07
CA GLN A 136 -2.83 22.87 9.49
C GLN A 136 -4.06 22.60 10.37
N LEU A 137 -5.27 22.82 9.84
CA LEU A 137 -6.52 22.60 10.57
C LEU A 137 -6.67 21.14 11.02
N PRO A 138 -7.31 20.90 12.18
CA PRO A 138 -7.63 19.55 12.65
C PRO A 138 -8.36 18.74 11.58
N ILE A 139 -8.14 17.43 11.56
CA ILE A 139 -8.62 16.47 10.55
C ILE A 139 -8.00 16.69 9.15
N ILE A 140 -8.00 17.91 8.61
CA ILE A 140 -7.42 18.22 7.28
C ILE A 140 -5.93 17.89 7.24
N ARG A 141 -5.20 18.23 8.32
CA ARG A 141 -3.76 17.94 8.43
C ARG A 141 -3.38 16.46 8.43
N LEU A 142 -4.33 15.54 8.53
CA LEU A 142 -4.05 14.10 8.43
C LEU A 142 -3.40 13.73 7.09
N VAL A 143 -3.67 14.51 6.04
CA VAL A 143 -3.04 14.39 4.72
C VAL A 143 -1.52 14.57 4.79
N VAL A 144 -1.04 15.42 5.72
CA VAL A 144 0.38 15.72 5.93
C VAL A 144 0.89 15.19 7.28
N SER A 145 0.20 14.20 7.87
CA SER A 145 0.57 13.61 9.18
C SER A 145 1.01 12.15 9.01
N GLY A 146 2.28 11.92 8.68
CA GLY A 146 2.80 10.56 8.44
C GLY A 146 2.64 9.61 9.63
N ARG A 147 3.01 10.05 10.84
CA ARG A 147 2.99 9.21 12.06
C ARG A 147 1.60 8.64 12.36
N ALA A 148 0.55 9.45 12.23
CA ALA A 148 -0.83 9.01 12.46
C ALA A 148 -1.24 7.90 11.48
N ASN A 149 -0.93 8.06 10.20
CA ASN A 149 -1.23 7.06 9.17
C ASN A 149 -0.47 5.75 9.38
N VAL A 150 0.82 5.82 9.76
CA VAL A 150 1.61 4.62 10.13
C VAL A 150 0.98 3.89 11.32
N MET A 151 0.46 4.60 12.31
CA MET A 151 -0.22 3.96 13.45
C MET A 151 -1.49 3.22 13.02
N ILE A 152 -2.26 3.78 12.07
CA ILE A 152 -3.44 3.11 11.50
C ILE A 152 -3.04 1.79 10.81
N PHE A 153 -1.96 1.80 10.02
CA PHE A 153 -1.41 0.59 9.41
C PHE A 153 -1.13 -0.52 10.43
N PHE A 154 -0.51 -0.16 11.56
CA PHE A 154 -0.14 -1.12 12.59
C PHE A 154 -1.36 -1.76 13.26
N VAL A 155 -2.43 -1.00 13.51
CA VAL A 155 -3.69 -1.56 14.03
C VAL A 155 -4.31 -2.52 13.00
N ILE A 156 -4.34 -2.14 11.72
CA ILE A 156 -4.86 -2.98 10.63
C ILE A 156 -4.06 -4.28 10.53
N SER A 157 -2.74 -4.23 10.64
CA SER A 157 -1.86 -5.40 10.65
C SER A 157 -2.16 -6.34 11.82
N GLY A 158 -2.27 -5.80 13.04
CA GLY A 158 -2.68 -6.57 14.22
C GLY A 158 -4.06 -7.23 14.07
N TYR A 159 -5.02 -6.49 13.51
CA TYR A 159 -6.35 -6.99 13.19
C TYR A 159 -6.29 -8.16 12.19
N ALA A 160 -5.61 -7.97 11.06
CA ALA A 160 -5.55 -8.95 9.98
C ALA A 160 -4.89 -10.27 10.40
N LEU A 161 -3.83 -10.20 11.21
CA LEU A 161 -3.14 -11.37 11.75
C LEU A 161 -4.00 -12.13 12.78
N SER A 162 -4.86 -11.42 13.51
CA SER A 162 -5.67 -12.00 14.60
C SER A 162 -6.99 -12.59 14.14
N LEU A 163 -7.57 -12.07 13.05
CA LEU A 163 -8.93 -12.44 12.61
C LEU A 163 -9.11 -13.94 12.37
N LYS A 164 -8.27 -14.55 11.53
CA LYS A 164 -8.42 -15.97 11.19
C LYS A 164 -8.18 -16.88 12.40
N PRO A 165 -7.09 -16.75 13.17
CA PRO A 165 -6.86 -17.58 14.35
C PRO A 165 -7.97 -17.47 15.40
N LEU A 166 -8.41 -16.25 15.74
CA LEU A 166 -9.49 -16.05 16.71
C LEU A 166 -10.84 -16.58 16.23
N SER A 167 -11.12 -16.48 14.94
CA SER A 167 -12.32 -17.08 14.35
C SER A 167 -12.32 -18.61 14.48
N LEU A 168 -11.17 -19.25 14.28
CA LEU A 168 -11.02 -20.71 14.42
C LEU A 168 -11.10 -21.15 15.89
N ILE A 169 -10.52 -20.40 16.83
CA ILE A 169 -10.65 -20.66 18.28
C ILE A 169 -12.13 -20.67 18.69
N ARG A 170 -12.94 -19.75 18.17
CA ARG A 170 -14.38 -19.71 18.49
C ARG A 170 -15.20 -20.85 17.89
N LYS A 171 -14.75 -21.39 16.77
CA LYS A 171 -15.33 -22.58 16.14
C LYS A 171 -14.81 -23.88 16.77
N ASP A 172 -14.03 -23.80 17.85
CA ASP A 172 -13.35 -24.93 18.50
C ASP A 172 -12.40 -25.71 17.54
N GLN A 173 -11.97 -25.08 16.45
CA GLN A 173 -11.11 -25.69 15.43
C GLN A 173 -9.63 -25.44 15.74
N HIS A 174 -9.17 -25.89 16.91
CA HIS A 174 -7.81 -25.64 17.42
C HIS A 174 -6.71 -26.19 16.49
N SER A 175 -6.87 -27.39 15.93
CA SER A 175 -5.90 -27.98 15.00
C SER A 175 -5.70 -27.11 13.75
N LYS A 176 -6.80 -26.68 13.11
CA LYS A 176 -6.77 -25.77 11.96
C LYS A 176 -6.18 -24.41 12.34
N MET A 177 -6.41 -23.94 13.56
CA MET A 177 -5.83 -22.70 14.07
C MET A 177 -4.30 -22.80 14.19
N TYR A 178 -3.78 -23.87 14.80
CA TYR A 178 -2.33 -24.06 14.93
C TYR A 178 -1.65 -24.16 13.57
N GLN A 179 -2.25 -24.87 12.60
CA GLN A 179 -1.75 -24.94 11.23
C GLN A 179 -1.75 -23.55 10.55
N ALA A 180 -2.83 -22.78 10.72
CA ALA A 180 -2.92 -21.44 10.17
C ALA A 180 -1.90 -20.48 10.81
N LEU A 181 -1.63 -20.63 12.11
CA LEU A 181 -0.66 -19.84 12.84
C LEU A 181 0.78 -20.16 12.40
N ALA A 182 1.15 -21.44 12.34
CA ALA A 182 2.46 -21.89 11.86
C ALA A 182 2.76 -21.37 10.45
N SER A 183 1.79 -21.50 9.53
CA SER A 183 1.90 -20.95 8.17
C SER A 183 2.04 -19.43 8.16
N SER A 184 1.36 -18.72 9.08
CA SER A 184 1.44 -17.26 9.15
C SER A 184 2.80 -16.80 9.67
N ILE A 185 3.34 -17.45 10.71
CA ILE A 185 4.67 -17.16 11.27
C ILE A 185 5.75 -17.39 10.21
N PHE A 186 5.78 -18.58 9.58
CA PHE A 186 6.78 -18.93 8.58
C PHE A 186 6.85 -17.93 7.42
N ARG A 187 5.68 -17.53 6.91
CA ARG A 187 5.60 -16.64 5.75
C ARG A 187 5.79 -15.17 6.11
N ARG A 188 5.71 -14.77 7.39
CA ARG A 188 5.70 -13.35 7.77
C ARG A 188 7.00 -12.64 7.42
N HIS A 189 8.15 -13.20 7.81
CA HIS A 189 9.44 -12.57 7.55
C HIS A 189 9.69 -12.42 6.03
N PRO A 190 9.60 -13.48 5.21
CA PRO A 190 9.84 -13.33 3.77
C PRO A 190 8.84 -12.39 3.08
N ARG A 191 7.57 -12.36 3.50
CA ARG A 191 6.56 -11.45 2.93
C ARG A 191 6.83 -9.97 3.21
N LEU A 192 7.47 -9.64 4.34
CA LEU A 192 7.82 -8.26 4.64
C LEU A 192 9.12 -7.85 3.93
N PHE A 193 10.16 -8.67 4.03
CA PHE A 193 11.50 -8.27 3.61
C PHE A 193 11.81 -8.54 2.12
N ILE A 194 11.33 -9.65 1.52
CA ILE A 194 11.64 -9.94 0.12
C ILE A 194 11.09 -8.87 -0.83
N PRO A 195 9.82 -8.42 -0.72
CA PRO A 195 9.33 -7.38 -1.60
C PRO A 195 10.09 -6.08 -1.43
N ALA A 196 10.46 -5.72 -0.19
CA ALA A 196 11.29 -4.55 0.07
C ALA A 196 12.66 -4.64 -0.63
N ILE A 197 13.34 -5.79 -0.51
CA ILE A 197 14.65 -6.02 -1.15
C ILE A 197 14.56 -5.95 -2.68
N VAL A 198 13.51 -6.53 -3.27
CA VAL A 198 13.37 -6.59 -4.73
C VAL A 198 12.91 -5.25 -5.30
N ILE A 199 11.91 -4.61 -4.68
CA ILE A 199 11.36 -3.34 -5.14
C ILE A 199 12.37 -2.20 -4.98
N CYS A 200 13.20 -2.23 -3.92
CA CYS A 200 14.24 -1.22 -3.71
C CYS A 200 15.58 -1.56 -4.39
N CYS A 201 15.71 -2.71 -5.08
CA CYS A 201 16.91 -3.10 -5.82
C CYS A 201 17.40 -2.06 -6.86
N PRO A 202 16.54 -1.24 -7.50
CA PRO A 202 17.01 -0.16 -8.36
C PRO A 202 17.80 0.93 -7.63
N ALA A 203 17.63 1.09 -6.31
CA ALA A 203 18.26 2.16 -5.52
C ALA A 203 19.79 2.19 -5.61
N PRO A 204 20.54 1.08 -5.41
CA PRO A 204 22.00 1.08 -5.60
C PRO A 204 22.41 1.44 -7.04
N VAL A 205 21.66 1.01 -8.07
CA VAL A 205 21.94 1.39 -9.46
C VAL A 205 21.75 2.89 -9.66
N ILE A 206 20.63 3.43 -9.16
CA ILE A 206 20.35 4.87 -9.21
C ILE A 206 21.41 5.64 -8.43
N ALA A 207 21.88 5.15 -7.27
CA ALA A 207 22.95 5.79 -6.50
C ALA A 207 24.28 5.81 -7.26
N TYR A 208 24.67 4.68 -7.85
CA TYR A 208 25.89 4.57 -8.65
C TYR A 208 25.89 5.55 -9.84
N LEU A 209 24.77 5.60 -10.60
CA LEU A 209 24.56 6.59 -11.67
C LEU A 209 24.29 8.01 -11.15
N GLY A 210 23.94 8.11 -9.86
CA GLY A 210 23.43 9.23 -9.05
C GLY A 210 22.89 10.45 -9.79
N GLY A 211 21.61 10.52 -10.16
CA GLY A 211 20.47 9.73 -9.70
C GLY A 211 19.85 10.30 -8.43
N TYR A 212 20.66 10.49 -7.37
CA TYR A 212 20.31 11.20 -6.13
C TYR A 212 20.95 12.60 -6.09
N SER A 213 21.11 13.23 -7.25
CA SER A 213 21.87 14.48 -7.42
C SER A 213 21.05 15.75 -7.19
N GLY A 214 19.76 15.65 -6.84
CA GLY A 214 18.96 16.82 -6.52
C GLY A 214 19.48 17.51 -5.25
N GLU A 215 19.71 18.81 -5.32
CA GLU A 215 20.13 19.62 -4.17
C GLU A 215 18.94 19.91 -3.22
N GLY A 216 17.72 19.71 -3.71
CA GLY A 216 16.47 19.93 -2.98
C GLY A 216 15.96 21.34 -3.19
N VAL A 217 14.69 21.55 -2.84
CA VAL A 217 14.06 22.85 -3.00
C VAL A 217 14.41 23.74 -1.78
N PRO A 218 14.83 25.01 -1.98
CA PRO A 218 15.11 25.91 -0.88
C PRO A 218 13.92 26.04 0.08
N GLY A 219 14.18 25.93 1.38
CA GLY A 219 13.15 26.01 2.41
C GLY A 219 12.34 24.73 2.63
N ALA A 220 12.64 23.62 1.94
CA ALA A 220 12.03 22.33 2.22
C ALA A 220 12.32 21.83 3.66
N ALA A 221 11.38 21.07 4.23
CA ALA A 221 11.46 20.56 5.59
C ALA A 221 12.60 19.54 5.76
N ILE A 222 12.79 18.68 4.77
CA ILE A 222 13.87 17.67 4.79
C ILE A 222 14.79 17.87 3.60
N LYS A 223 16.08 17.55 3.82
CA LYS A 223 17.07 17.53 2.74
C LYS A 223 16.93 16.23 1.94
N PRO A 224 17.22 16.25 0.63
CA PRO A 224 17.31 15.03 -0.16
C PRO A 224 18.32 14.03 0.43
N MET A 225 17.98 12.75 0.35
CA MET A 225 18.86 11.67 0.76
C MET A 225 20.05 11.55 -0.20
N ARG A 226 21.24 11.29 0.36
CA ARG A 226 22.49 11.12 -0.39
C ARG A 226 23.14 9.78 -0.03
N PRO A 227 22.68 8.67 -0.62
CA PRO A 227 23.35 7.39 -0.41
C PRO A 227 24.82 7.46 -0.88
N PRO A 228 25.74 6.73 -0.24
CA PRO A 228 27.14 6.72 -0.64
C PRO A 228 27.29 6.20 -2.06
N ARG A 229 28.20 6.80 -2.82
CA ARG A 229 28.62 6.35 -4.15
C ARG A 229 29.95 5.64 -4.05
N PHE A 230 30.02 4.45 -4.63
CA PHE A 230 31.25 3.66 -4.68
C PHE A 230 31.81 3.59 -6.10
N ASP A 231 33.12 3.36 -6.22
CA ASP A 231 33.87 3.37 -7.48
C ASP A 231 33.40 2.30 -8.48
N ASN A 232 32.73 1.25 -8.01
CA ASN A 232 32.18 0.20 -8.86
C ASN A 232 30.82 -0.31 -8.35
N ILE A 233 30.02 -0.80 -9.30
CA ILE A 233 28.65 -1.26 -9.04
C ILE A 233 28.59 -2.46 -8.07
N TRP A 234 29.62 -3.31 -8.06
CA TRP A 234 29.67 -4.47 -7.16
C TRP A 234 29.84 -4.07 -5.70
N ARG A 235 30.68 -3.06 -5.40
CA ARG A 235 30.78 -2.46 -4.07
C ARG A 235 29.47 -1.79 -3.65
N GLN A 236 28.78 -1.13 -4.59
CA GLN A 236 27.47 -0.53 -4.33
C GLN A 236 26.43 -1.59 -3.93
N PHE A 237 26.37 -2.71 -4.66
CA PHE A 237 25.50 -3.84 -4.30
C PHE A 237 25.96 -4.55 -3.02
N GLY A 238 27.27 -4.65 -2.77
CA GLY A 238 27.80 -5.17 -1.50
C GLY A 238 27.31 -4.35 -0.31
N HIS A 239 27.39 -3.02 -0.40
CA HIS A 239 26.86 -2.11 0.61
C HIS A 239 25.33 -2.20 0.75
N TYR A 240 24.61 -2.35 -0.38
CA TYR A 240 23.16 -2.59 -0.38
C TYR A 240 22.79 -3.85 0.41
N ILE A 241 23.46 -4.98 0.16
CA ILE A 241 23.21 -6.24 0.89
C ILE A 241 23.59 -6.11 2.36
N GLN A 242 24.72 -5.46 2.68
CA GLN A 242 25.14 -5.23 4.08
C GLN A 242 24.07 -4.45 4.86
N THR A 243 23.55 -3.37 4.29
CA THR A 243 22.53 -2.54 4.94
C THR A 243 21.18 -3.24 5.07
N ILE A 244 20.84 -4.18 4.16
CA ILE A 244 19.67 -5.06 4.32
C ILE A 244 19.80 -5.96 5.55
N MET A 245 20.99 -6.51 5.82
CA MET A 245 21.21 -7.35 7.00
C MET A 245 21.04 -6.56 8.31
N THR A 246 21.40 -5.28 8.30
CA THR A 246 21.11 -4.38 9.43
C THR A 246 19.62 -4.13 9.56
N LEU A 247 18.93 -3.88 8.44
CA LEU A 247 17.47 -3.67 8.42
C LEU A 247 16.71 -4.89 8.95
N SER A 248 17.13 -6.12 8.65
CA SER A 248 16.48 -7.33 9.17
C SER A 248 16.78 -7.63 10.66
N ASN A 249 17.60 -6.81 11.34
CA ASN A 249 17.91 -7.01 12.76
C ASN A 249 16.77 -6.55 13.68
N VAL A 250 15.91 -7.50 14.03
CA VAL A 250 14.73 -7.33 14.91
C VAL A 250 15.10 -7.01 16.37
N TYR A 251 16.32 -7.33 16.78
CA TYR A 251 16.81 -7.17 18.15
C TYR A 251 17.66 -5.91 18.34
N SER A 252 17.72 -5.02 17.33
CA SER A 252 18.45 -3.77 17.44
C SER A 252 17.93 -2.93 18.62
N PRO A 253 18.79 -2.56 19.59
CA PRO A 253 18.38 -1.79 20.77
C PRO A 253 17.81 -0.41 20.43
N SER A 254 18.28 0.20 19.34
CA SER A 254 17.93 1.57 18.96
C SER A 254 16.57 1.69 18.25
N GLY A 255 16.05 0.60 17.65
CA GLY A 255 14.76 0.56 16.95
C GLY A 255 14.63 1.48 15.71
N ASN A 256 15.49 2.48 15.56
CA ASN A 256 15.57 3.40 14.43
C ASN A 256 16.68 2.94 13.49
N ILE A 257 16.28 2.14 12.50
CA ILE A 257 17.16 1.78 11.37
C ILE A 257 16.63 2.55 10.17
N ALA A 258 16.97 3.83 10.07
CA ALA A 258 16.78 4.57 8.83
C ALA A 258 17.70 3.92 7.79
N TRP A 259 17.12 3.32 6.75
CA TRP A 259 17.89 2.60 5.76
C TRP A 259 18.41 3.55 4.70
N VAL A 260 19.70 3.42 4.36
CA VAL A 260 20.48 4.39 3.57
C VAL A 260 19.93 4.64 2.17
N TYR A 261 19.12 3.72 1.64
CA TYR A 261 18.55 3.79 0.29
C TYR A 261 17.03 4.06 0.28
N SER A 262 16.36 3.99 1.43
CA SER A 262 14.95 4.33 1.61
C SER A 262 14.65 4.40 3.11
N ASP A 263 14.53 5.60 3.65
CA ASP A 263 14.29 5.83 5.08
C ASP A 263 12.97 5.20 5.57
N SER A 264 11.94 5.11 4.72
CA SER A 264 10.62 4.54 5.07
C SER A 264 10.67 3.10 5.57
N LEU A 265 11.72 2.31 5.30
CA LEU A 265 11.73 0.89 5.66
C LEU A 265 11.90 0.62 7.17
N TRP A 266 12.16 1.66 7.97
CA TRP A 266 12.37 1.56 9.42
C TRP A 266 11.23 0.87 10.19
N THR A 267 10.00 0.85 9.65
CA THR A 267 8.85 0.20 10.29
C THR A 267 8.85 -1.32 10.17
N LEU A 268 9.49 -1.91 9.15
CA LEU A 268 9.43 -3.35 8.87
C LEU A 268 9.90 -4.22 10.04
N PRO A 269 11.01 -3.90 10.74
CA PRO A 269 11.48 -4.69 11.88
C PRO A 269 10.52 -4.58 13.07
N ILE A 270 9.94 -3.40 13.28
CA ILE A 270 8.93 -3.17 14.32
C ILE A 270 7.68 -3.99 14.00
N GLU A 271 7.20 -3.95 12.76
CA GLU A 271 6.07 -4.75 12.30
C GLU A 271 6.32 -6.24 12.51
N PHE A 272 7.50 -6.74 12.17
CA PHE A 272 7.84 -8.14 12.35
C PHE A 272 7.86 -8.52 13.84
N ARG A 273 8.53 -7.72 14.69
CA ARG A 273 8.57 -7.92 16.15
C ARG A 273 7.17 -7.93 16.77
N SER A 274 6.34 -6.93 16.44
CA SER A 274 4.97 -6.85 16.94
C SER A 274 4.08 -7.99 16.42
N SER A 275 4.35 -8.51 15.22
CA SER A 275 3.68 -9.71 14.70
C SER A 275 4.00 -10.94 15.54
N LEU A 276 5.27 -11.14 15.92
CA LEU A 276 5.68 -12.26 16.77
C LEU A 276 4.99 -12.21 18.14
N VAL A 277 4.83 -11.02 18.73
CA VAL A 277 4.08 -10.84 19.98
C VAL A 277 2.64 -11.32 19.82
N VAL A 278 1.93 -10.87 18.79
CA VAL A 278 0.54 -11.31 18.52
C VAL A 278 0.46 -12.81 18.27
N PHE A 279 1.39 -13.38 17.48
CA PHE A 279 1.39 -14.83 17.23
C PHE A 279 1.59 -15.65 18.50
N THR A 280 2.53 -15.24 19.36
CA THR A 280 2.77 -15.88 20.65
C THR A 280 1.56 -15.76 21.56
N MET A 281 0.91 -14.59 21.60
CA MET A 281 -0.32 -14.39 22.37
C MET A 281 -1.47 -15.28 21.87
N LEU A 282 -1.65 -15.39 20.55
CA LEU A 282 -2.68 -16.25 19.98
C LEU A 282 -2.45 -17.72 20.30
N LEU A 283 -1.19 -18.18 20.32
CA LEU A 283 -0.83 -19.53 20.73
C LEU A 283 -1.07 -19.74 22.23
N ALA A 284 -0.48 -18.90 23.08
CA ALA A 284 -0.52 -19.01 24.53
C ALA A 284 -1.95 -18.90 25.08
N LEU A 285 -2.77 -18.01 24.52
CA LEU A 285 -4.13 -17.75 24.97
C LEU A 285 -5.18 -18.57 24.21
N SER A 286 -4.76 -19.48 23.33
CA SER A 286 -5.68 -20.28 22.51
C SER A 286 -6.63 -21.15 23.33
N ARG A 287 -6.20 -21.63 24.49
CA ARG A 287 -6.99 -22.47 25.41
C ARG A 287 -7.67 -21.68 26.53
N CYS A 288 -7.38 -20.39 26.66
CA CYS A 288 -8.01 -19.54 27.66
C CYS A 288 -9.47 -19.27 27.30
N THR A 289 -10.31 -19.08 28.33
CA THR A 289 -11.65 -18.55 28.13
C THR A 289 -11.59 -17.17 27.47
N THR A 290 -12.62 -16.81 26.70
CA THR A 290 -12.68 -15.52 26.01
C THR A 290 -12.55 -14.31 26.95
N ARG A 291 -13.04 -14.43 28.19
CA ARG A 291 -12.87 -13.40 29.23
C ARG A 291 -11.41 -13.29 29.68
N ALA A 292 -10.79 -14.42 30.04
CA ALA A 292 -9.39 -14.45 30.45
C ALA A 292 -8.47 -13.95 29.34
N ARG A 293 -8.71 -14.38 28.08
CA ARG A 293 -7.95 -13.93 26.92
C ARG A 293 -8.00 -12.41 26.77
N VAL A 294 -9.18 -11.78 26.80
CA VAL A 294 -9.24 -10.31 26.68
C VAL A 294 -8.68 -9.58 27.89
N ALA A 295 -8.85 -10.10 29.10
CA ALA A 295 -8.21 -9.52 30.28
C ALA A 295 -6.68 -9.50 30.12
N ILE A 296 -6.08 -10.65 29.78
CA ILE A 296 -4.63 -10.78 29.57
C ILE A 296 -4.16 -9.93 28.40
N THR A 297 -4.87 -9.95 27.26
CA THR A 297 -4.56 -9.09 26.11
C THR A 297 -4.63 -7.60 26.47
N SER A 298 -5.58 -7.18 27.31
CA SER A 298 -5.69 -5.79 27.78
C SER A 298 -4.55 -5.42 28.73
N CYS A 299 -4.14 -6.33 29.62
CA CYS A 299 -2.96 -6.14 30.47
C CYS A 299 -1.68 -5.98 29.64
N ILE A 300 -1.52 -6.77 28.58
CA ILE A 300 -0.37 -6.66 27.67
C ILE A 300 -0.43 -5.34 26.89
N ALA A 301 -1.61 -4.92 26.41
CA ALA A 301 -1.77 -3.61 25.77
C ALA A 301 -1.37 -2.48 26.72
N PHE A 302 -1.85 -2.51 27.97
CA PHE A 302 -1.49 -1.54 28.99
C PHE A 302 0.02 -1.55 29.30
N TYR A 303 0.62 -2.73 29.42
CA TYR A 303 2.07 -2.89 29.60
C TYR A 303 2.84 -2.24 28.43
N SER A 304 2.45 -2.54 27.18
CA SER A 304 3.06 -1.95 25.99
C SER A 304 2.93 -0.43 25.97
N PHE A 305 1.77 0.10 26.36
CA PHE A 305 1.55 1.53 26.50
C PHE A 305 2.46 2.17 27.56
N TRP A 306 2.53 1.56 28.74
CA TRP A 306 3.32 2.06 29.89
C TRP A 306 4.83 2.11 29.64
N TYR A 307 5.33 1.19 28.80
CA TYR A 307 6.73 1.11 28.39
C TYR A 307 6.99 1.67 26.99
N PHE A 308 6.10 2.54 26.49
CA PHE A 308 6.27 3.26 25.21
C PHE A 308 6.46 2.35 23.98
N ARG A 309 6.01 1.10 24.07
CA ARG A 309 6.05 0.09 23.00
C ARG A 309 4.84 0.29 22.08
N TRP A 310 4.81 1.41 21.38
CA TRP A 310 3.68 1.83 20.54
C TRP A 310 3.34 0.82 19.44
N GLY A 311 4.34 0.18 18.83
CA GLY A 311 4.12 -0.84 17.78
C GLY A 311 3.35 -2.06 18.31
N GLU A 312 3.80 -2.61 19.44
CA GLU A 312 3.14 -3.73 20.12
C GLU A 312 1.73 -3.36 20.58
N LEU A 313 1.57 -2.17 21.16
CA LEU A 313 0.27 -1.66 21.59
C LEU A 313 -0.74 -1.65 20.45
N LEU A 314 -0.37 -1.17 19.27
CA LEU A 314 -1.27 -1.09 18.11
C LEU A 314 -1.63 -2.47 17.56
N PHE A 315 -0.65 -3.39 17.50
CA PHE A 315 -0.89 -4.76 17.05
C PHE A 315 -1.82 -5.52 18.01
N VAL A 316 -1.57 -5.41 19.31
CA VAL A 316 -2.42 -5.98 20.36
C VAL A 316 -3.79 -5.29 20.38
N GLY A 317 -3.84 -3.99 20.13
CA GLY A 317 -5.06 -3.23 19.93
C GLY A 317 -5.91 -3.78 18.79
N GLY A 318 -5.30 -4.09 17.63
CA GLY A 318 -5.97 -4.77 16.53
C GLY A 318 -6.55 -6.13 16.91
N MET A 319 -5.84 -6.91 17.73
CA MET A 319 -6.34 -8.17 18.29
C MET A 319 -7.56 -7.96 19.20
N LEU A 320 -7.55 -6.92 20.05
CA LEU A 320 -8.69 -6.54 20.89
C LEU A 320 -9.91 -6.10 20.07
N VAL A 321 -9.69 -5.36 18.98
CA VAL A 321 -10.78 -4.98 18.07
C VAL A 321 -11.44 -6.25 17.51
N VAL A 322 -10.67 -7.20 16.97
CA VAL A 322 -11.21 -8.49 16.47
C VAL A 322 -12.00 -9.24 17.55
N GLU A 323 -11.45 -9.32 18.77
CA GLU A 323 -12.13 -9.94 19.90
C GLU A 323 -13.49 -9.29 20.18
N SER A 324 -13.56 -7.97 20.15
CA SER A 324 -14.81 -7.22 20.34
C SER A 324 -15.82 -7.53 19.23
N THR A 325 -15.35 -7.60 17.97
CA THR A 325 -16.22 -7.81 16.81
C THR A 325 -16.86 -9.17 16.86
N LEU A 326 -16.06 -10.21 17.11
CA LEU A 326 -16.57 -11.57 17.16
C LEU A 326 -17.62 -11.73 18.29
N ARG A 327 -17.57 -10.95 19.39
CA ARG A 327 -18.56 -11.00 20.49
C ARG A 327 -19.92 -10.42 20.13
N SER A 328 -19.96 -9.52 19.16
CA SER A 328 -21.21 -8.84 18.81
C SER A 328 -22.16 -9.80 18.09
N PRO A 329 -23.41 -10.00 18.56
CA PRO A 329 -24.38 -10.91 17.94
C PRO A 329 -24.73 -10.56 16.49
N ARG A 330 -24.62 -9.27 16.12
CA ARG A 330 -24.82 -8.80 14.75
C ARG A 330 -23.69 -9.22 13.82
N SER A 331 -22.55 -9.62 14.36
CA SER A 331 -21.35 -9.86 13.58
C SER A 331 -21.21 -11.28 13.05
N THR A 332 -21.90 -12.23 13.67
CA THR A 332 -21.78 -13.66 13.37
C THR A 332 -22.39 -14.04 12.02
N SER A 333 -23.23 -13.18 11.45
CA SER A 333 -23.89 -13.42 10.15
C SER A 333 -23.01 -13.12 8.92
N TRP A 334 -21.89 -12.39 9.06
CA TRP A 334 -21.18 -11.81 7.91
C TRP A 334 -19.73 -12.27 7.71
N TYR A 335 -19.14 -12.97 8.69
CA TYR A 335 -17.79 -13.55 8.57
C TYR A 335 -17.84 -14.99 8.06
N VAL A 336 -18.44 -15.19 6.90
CA VAL A 336 -18.23 -16.44 6.17
C VAL A 336 -16.85 -16.33 5.52
N LEU A 337 -15.90 -17.15 5.98
CA LEU A 337 -14.61 -17.31 5.32
C LEU A 337 -14.85 -18.14 4.05
N PRO A 338 -14.44 -17.69 2.85
CA PRO A 338 -14.54 -18.51 1.65
C PRO A 338 -13.70 -19.79 1.82
N GLY A 339 -14.31 -20.96 1.61
CA GLY A 339 -13.63 -22.26 1.65
C GLY A 339 -13.79 -23.08 2.94
N ALA A 340 -14.85 -22.88 3.71
CA ALA A 340 -15.31 -23.89 4.68
C ALA A 340 -16.49 -24.64 4.06
N ASP A 341 -16.36 -25.96 3.89
CA ASP A 341 -17.37 -26.84 3.31
C ASP A 341 -18.78 -26.57 3.85
N GLU A 342 -19.74 -26.61 2.95
CA GLU A 342 -21.15 -26.23 3.08
C GLU A 342 -22.01 -27.17 3.94
N THR A 343 -21.41 -27.89 4.89
CA THR A 343 -22.14 -28.78 5.80
C THR A 343 -22.10 -28.22 7.22
N SER A 344 -22.92 -27.19 7.48
CA SER A 344 -23.21 -26.76 8.85
C SER A 344 -24.69 -26.87 9.17
N ILE A 345 -25.01 -28.00 9.81
CA ILE A 345 -26.17 -28.24 10.64
C ILE A 345 -26.39 -27.03 11.55
N GLY A 346 -27.61 -26.48 11.52
CA GLY A 346 -27.99 -25.31 12.30
C GLY A 346 -27.83 -25.54 13.80
N PHE A 347 -27.00 -24.72 14.45
CA PHE A 347 -26.85 -24.73 15.91
C PHE A 347 -27.30 -23.41 16.52
N LYS A 348 -28.24 -23.50 17.46
CA LYS A 348 -28.72 -22.39 18.29
C LYS A 348 -27.60 -21.93 19.23
N VAL A 349 -27.01 -20.77 18.95
CA VAL A 349 -26.04 -20.13 19.86
C VAL A 349 -26.76 -19.66 21.12
N ARG A 350 -26.38 -20.20 22.28
CA ARG A 350 -26.87 -19.81 23.60
C ARG A 350 -26.51 -18.35 23.89
N ARG A 351 -27.56 -17.53 23.99
CA ARG A 351 -27.58 -16.08 24.22
C ARG A 351 -27.05 -15.77 25.61
N ASN A 352 -25.79 -15.37 25.75
CA ASN A 352 -25.27 -14.87 27.02
C ASN A 352 -25.36 -13.34 27.03
N ARG A 353 -26.34 -12.79 27.78
CA ARG A 353 -26.49 -11.34 27.97
C ARG A 353 -25.24 -10.80 28.67
N SER A 354 -24.58 -9.82 28.05
CA SER A 354 -23.53 -9.03 28.69
C SER A 354 -24.19 -8.01 29.63
N LEU A 355 -23.62 -7.84 30.83
CA LEU A 355 -24.03 -6.82 31.81
C LEU A 355 -23.93 -5.36 31.28
N TRP A 356 -23.29 -5.15 30.12
CA TRP A 356 -23.09 -3.84 29.49
C TRP A 356 -23.93 -3.62 28.22
N SER A 357 -24.92 -4.47 27.95
CA SER A 357 -25.84 -4.29 26.83
C SER A 357 -27.20 -3.77 27.28
N THR A 358 -27.29 -2.50 27.65
CA THR A 358 -28.48 -1.73 27.27
C THR A 358 -28.24 -1.33 25.82
N PRO A 359 -28.83 -2.02 24.82
CA PRO A 359 -28.77 -1.50 23.47
C PRO A 359 -29.53 -0.19 23.52
N MET A 360 -28.88 0.93 23.23
CA MET A 360 -29.62 2.11 22.79
C MET A 360 -30.54 1.65 21.66
N GLU A 361 -31.84 1.58 21.94
CA GLU A 361 -32.86 1.14 20.99
C GLU A 361 -32.88 2.06 19.77
N ASN A 362 -32.50 3.33 19.97
CA ASN A 362 -32.46 4.31 18.91
C ASN A 362 -31.21 4.14 18.01
N GLN A 363 -31.45 3.60 16.81
CA GLN A 363 -30.43 3.44 15.78
C GLN A 363 -29.82 4.78 15.33
N ALA A 364 -30.56 5.89 15.38
CA ALA A 364 -30.05 7.21 15.05
C ALA A 364 -29.03 7.69 16.08
N LEU A 365 -29.35 7.57 17.37
CA LEU A 365 -28.44 7.96 18.46
C LEU A 365 -27.15 7.11 18.44
N ARG A 366 -27.24 5.82 18.08
CA ARG A 366 -26.05 4.97 17.89
C ARG A 366 -25.21 5.43 16.71
N ARG A 367 -25.84 5.76 15.57
CA ARG A 367 -25.14 6.30 14.39
C ARG A 367 -24.44 7.61 14.73
N LEU A 368 -25.13 8.51 15.43
CA LEU A 368 -24.56 9.77 15.91
C LEU A 368 -23.35 9.51 16.82
N GLY A 369 -23.48 8.60 17.80
CA GLY A 369 -22.37 8.22 18.67
C GLY A 369 -21.16 7.66 17.90
N CYS A 370 -21.38 6.83 16.88
CA CYS A 370 -20.30 6.35 16.01
C CYS A 370 -19.65 7.48 15.21
N ILE A 371 -20.43 8.43 14.68
CA ILE A 371 -19.90 9.58 13.94
C ILE A 371 -19.08 10.48 14.86
N VAL A 372 -19.59 10.80 16.05
CA VAL A 372 -18.86 11.59 17.05
C VAL A 372 -17.56 10.89 17.43
N ALA A 373 -17.59 9.60 17.75
CA ALA A 373 -16.39 8.84 18.08
C ALA A 373 -15.38 8.78 16.92
N PHE A 374 -15.87 8.67 15.68
CA PHE A 374 -15.04 8.73 14.48
C PHE A 374 -14.36 10.09 14.31
N LEU A 375 -15.12 11.18 14.44
CA LEU A 375 -14.58 12.54 14.36
C LEU A 375 -13.61 12.83 15.51
N THR A 376 -13.89 12.37 16.73
CA THR A 376 -12.98 12.48 17.88
C THR A 376 -11.67 11.72 17.61
N ALA A 377 -11.75 10.50 17.05
CA ALA A 377 -10.55 9.73 16.72
C ALA A 377 -9.70 10.45 15.64
N LEU A 378 -10.34 10.98 14.58
CA LEU A 378 -9.65 11.77 13.56
C LEU A 378 -9.04 13.06 14.14
N PHE A 379 -9.78 13.75 15.02
CA PHE A 379 -9.31 14.94 15.70
C PHE A 379 -8.05 14.65 16.52
N ILE A 380 -8.08 13.65 17.41
CA ILE A 380 -6.92 13.29 18.23
C ILE A 380 -5.75 12.81 17.36
N LEU A 381 -6.00 12.02 16.31
CA LEU A 381 -4.96 11.60 15.37
C LEU A 381 -4.32 12.78 14.64
N SER A 382 -5.09 13.85 14.41
CA SER A 382 -4.61 15.07 13.78
C SER A 382 -3.79 15.95 14.72
N MET A 383 -3.62 15.58 15.99
CA MET A 383 -2.78 16.33 16.93
C MET A 383 -1.36 16.56 16.36
N PRO A 384 -0.89 17.82 16.30
CA PRO A 384 0.46 18.15 15.84
C PRO A 384 1.53 17.44 16.66
N GLU A 385 2.76 17.43 16.16
CA GLU A 385 3.87 16.93 16.95
C GLU A 385 4.16 17.87 18.10
N HIS A 386 4.62 17.33 19.24
CA HIS A 386 4.91 18.14 20.41
C HIS A 386 5.93 19.25 20.11
N GLY A 387 6.99 18.93 19.35
CA GLY A 387 7.98 19.89 18.85
C GLY A 387 7.49 20.81 17.71
N ARG A 388 6.23 20.69 17.29
CA ARG A 388 5.61 21.46 16.19
C ARG A 388 4.40 22.27 16.66
N GLY A 389 4.44 22.75 17.91
CA GLY A 389 3.44 23.68 18.43
C GLY A 389 2.14 23.04 18.90
N ALA A 390 2.11 21.73 19.17
CA ALA A 390 0.90 21.06 19.68
C ALA A 390 0.33 21.74 20.93
N ALA A 391 1.19 22.20 21.85
CA ALA A 391 0.80 22.86 23.11
C ALA A 391 0.08 24.19 22.88
N ASN A 392 0.40 24.89 21.79
CA ASN A 392 -0.13 26.21 21.48
C ASN A 392 -1.30 26.14 20.48
N SER A 393 -1.58 24.96 19.93
CA SER A 393 -2.58 24.77 18.88
C SER A 393 -3.99 24.82 19.45
N PHE A 394 -4.90 25.49 18.73
CA PHE A 394 -6.32 25.48 19.08
C PHE A 394 -6.86 24.04 19.09
N GLY A 395 -7.57 23.70 20.16
CA GLY A 395 -8.19 22.38 20.37
C GLY A 395 -7.26 21.29 20.91
N PHE A 396 -5.94 21.45 20.86
CA PHE A 396 -4.99 20.42 21.34
C PHE A 396 -4.32 20.75 22.66
N LYS A 397 -4.35 22.02 23.12
CA LYS A 397 -3.72 22.46 24.37
C LYS A 397 -4.08 21.57 25.57
N THR A 398 -5.38 21.35 25.80
CA THR A 398 -5.85 20.48 26.90
C THR A 398 -5.38 19.03 26.74
N LEU A 399 -5.35 18.51 25.51
CA LEU A 399 -4.83 17.17 25.28
C LEU A 399 -3.33 17.08 25.61
N VAL A 400 -2.56 18.12 25.29
CA VAL A 400 -1.13 18.18 25.66
C VAL A 400 -0.94 18.22 27.17
N GLU A 401 -1.71 19.04 27.88
CA GLU A 401 -1.62 19.18 29.35
C GLU A 401 -1.98 17.88 30.08
N LEU A 402 -2.84 17.04 29.48
CA LEU A 402 -3.21 15.73 30.03
C LEU A 402 -2.15 14.63 29.78
N ILE A 403 -1.08 14.91 29.02
CA ILE A 403 0.00 13.94 28.84
C ILE A 403 0.82 13.89 30.14
N PRO A 404 1.01 12.70 30.74
CA PRO A 404 1.80 12.57 31.95
C PRO A 404 3.25 12.99 31.74
N THR A 405 3.86 13.64 32.74
CA THR A 405 5.28 14.10 32.71
C THR A 405 6.25 13.02 32.27
N ARG A 406 6.04 11.78 32.74
CA ARG A 406 6.82 10.60 32.33
C ARG A 406 6.92 10.42 30.80
N PHE A 407 5.85 10.69 30.06
CA PHE A 407 5.87 10.61 28.59
C PHE A 407 6.69 11.76 27.97
N HIS A 408 6.69 12.95 28.58
CA HIS A 408 7.56 14.04 28.16
C HIS A 408 9.04 13.72 28.43
N ASP A 409 9.36 13.26 29.64
CA ASP A 409 10.73 12.95 30.06
C ASP A 409 11.35 11.83 29.22
N ALA A 410 10.54 10.87 28.77
CA ALA A 410 10.97 9.78 27.89
C ALA A 410 11.04 10.19 26.40
N GLY A 411 10.72 11.44 26.04
CA GLY A 411 10.62 11.87 24.64
C GLY A 411 9.48 11.17 23.87
N ALA A 412 8.51 10.61 24.59
CA ALA A 412 7.45 9.75 24.06
C ALA A 412 6.08 10.44 24.02
N ALA A 413 5.99 11.75 24.25
CA ALA A 413 4.72 12.50 24.32
C ALA A 413 3.84 12.30 23.07
N ASP A 414 4.43 12.23 21.87
CA ASP A 414 3.72 12.00 20.62
C ASP A 414 3.06 10.60 20.52
N TYR A 415 3.48 9.66 21.36
CA TYR A 415 2.99 8.28 21.39
C TYR A 415 1.96 8.03 22.49
N PHE A 416 1.48 9.08 23.19
CA PHE A 416 0.43 8.94 24.21
C PHE A 416 -0.96 8.83 23.57
N TRP A 417 -1.46 9.91 22.96
CA TRP A 417 -2.82 9.98 22.43
C TRP A 417 -3.02 9.28 21.08
N LYS A 418 -2.05 9.43 20.16
CA LYS A 418 -2.19 8.96 18.77
C LYS A 418 -2.43 7.44 18.69
N PRO A 419 -1.73 6.57 19.44
CA PRO A 419 -2.00 5.13 19.38
C PRO A 419 -3.39 4.74 19.87
N ILE A 420 -3.88 5.39 20.94
CA ILE A 420 -5.23 5.17 21.48
C ILE A 420 -6.27 5.55 20.44
N ALA A 421 -6.09 6.72 19.81
CA ALA A 421 -6.99 7.21 18.77
C ALA A 421 -6.98 6.33 17.50
N ALA A 422 -5.83 5.77 17.11
CA ALA A 422 -5.74 4.81 16.00
C ALA A 422 -6.55 3.53 16.27
N ILE A 423 -6.44 2.98 17.49
CA ILE A 423 -7.22 1.80 17.90
C ILE A 423 -8.72 2.15 17.92
N LEU A 424 -9.09 3.31 18.47
CA LEU A 424 -10.47 3.80 18.48
C LEU A 424 -11.03 3.97 17.06
N LEU A 425 -10.26 4.56 16.14
CA LEU A 425 -10.67 4.75 14.75
C LEU A 425 -11.05 3.41 14.10
N VAL A 426 -10.16 2.42 14.18
CA VAL A 426 -10.41 1.09 13.59
C VAL A 426 -11.58 0.40 14.29
N LEU A 427 -11.71 0.52 15.61
CA LEU A 427 -12.84 -0.02 16.37
C LEU A 427 -14.18 0.59 15.92
N VAL A 428 -14.24 1.89 15.72
CA VAL A 428 -15.46 2.61 15.34
C VAL A 428 -15.86 2.27 13.91
N ILE A 429 -14.92 2.26 12.96
CA ILE A 429 -15.18 1.86 11.57
C ILE A 429 -15.65 0.40 11.52
N ASN A 430 -14.99 -0.49 12.26
CA ASN A 430 -15.36 -1.91 12.34
C ASN A 430 -16.81 -2.13 12.81
N ASN A 431 -17.35 -1.24 13.65
CA ASN A 431 -18.71 -1.34 14.19
C ASN A 431 -19.77 -0.54 13.40
N SER A 432 -19.40 0.13 12.30
CA SER A 432 -20.32 0.99 11.52
C SER A 432 -20.23 0.74 10.01
N GLN A 433 -21.26 0.12 9.44
CA GLN A 433 -21.36 -0.13 7.99
C GLN A 433 -21.31 1.16 7.16
N PHE A 434 -21.90 2.25 7.67
CA PHE A 434 -21.86 3.56 7.02
C PHE A 434 -20.42 4.11 6.92
N LEU A 435 -19.61 3.93 7.97
CA LEU A 435 -18.21 4.35 7.91
C LEU A 435 -17.38 3.41 7.03
N GLN A 436 -17.70 2.11 7.03
CA GLN A 436 -17.06 1.14 6.13
C GLN A 436 -17.29 1.47 4.66
N SER A 437 -18.47 1.96 4.28
CA SER A 437 -18.78 2.25 2.87
C SER A 437 -17.88 3.33 2.27
N ILE A 438 -17.33 4.23 3.08
CA ILE A 438 -16.34 5.23 2.64
C ILE A 438 -15.06 4.55 2.12
N PHE A 439 -14.67 3.44 2.75
CA PHE A 439 -13.45 2.69 2.45
C PHE A 439 -13.68 1.49 1.51
N THR A 440 -14.89 1.26 1.03
CA THR A 440 -15.18 0.19 0.05
C THR A 440 -15.41 0.74 -1.36
N THR A 441 -15.11 2.02 -1.61
CA THR A 441 -15.13 2.61 -2.97
C THR A 441 -14.08 1.95 -3.88
N GLY A 442 -14.31 1.97 -5.20
CA GLY A 442 -13.37 1.37 -6.17
C GLY A 442 -11.95 1.94 -6.06
N LEU A 443 -11.84 3.26 -5.84
CA LEU A 443 -10.57 3.94 -5.61
C LEU A 443 -9.89 3.45 -4.31
N ALA A 444 -10.61 3.40 -3.20
CA ALA A 444 -10.05 2.93 -1.93
C ALA A 444 -9.56 1.47 -2.04
N GLN A 445 -10.33 0.60 -2.71
CA GLN A 445 -9.94 -0.79 -2.94
C GLN A 445 -8.70 -0.90 -3.83
N TYR A 446 -8.61 -0.09 -4.89
CA TYR A 446 -7.44 0.00 -5.74
C TYR A 446 -6.19 0.40 -4.94
N LEU A 447 -6.27 1.49 -4.17
CA LEU A 447 -5.20 1.95 -3.29
C LEU A 447 -4.82 0.89 -2.27
N GLY A 448 -5.81 0.17 -1.72
CA GLY A 448 -5.60 -0.91 -0.78
C GLY A 448 -4.75 -2.04 -1.35
N ARG A 449 -5.04 -2.47 -2.58
CA ARG A 449 -4.30 -3.52 -3.29
C ARG A 449 -2.83 -3.16 -3.52
N ILE A 450 -2.54 -1.90 -3.86
CA ILE A 450 -1.16 -1.46 -4.14
C ILE A 450 -0.44 -0.90 -2.89
N SER A 451 -1.13 -0.80 -1.75
CA SER A 451 -0.66 -0.05 -0.57
C SER A 451 0.72 -0.46 -0.06
N PHE A 452 1.04 -1.75 -0.05
CA PHE A 452 2.34 -2.22 0.42
C PHE A 452 3.46 -1.86 -0.56
N ALA A 453 3.26 -2.08 -1.86
CA ALA A 453 4.22 -1.65 -2.87
C ALA A 453 4.38 -0.12 -2.91
N LEU A 454 3.28 0.63 -2.73
CA LEU A 454 3.26 2.09 -2.62
C LEU A 454 4.16 2.57 -1.48
N TYR A 455 4.06 1.91 -0.32
CA TYR A 455 4.93 2.17 0.84
C TYR A 455 6.42 1.93 0.53
N LEU A 456 6.74 0.93 -0.30
CA LEU A 456 8.14 0.60 -0.61
C LEU A 456 8.75 1.53 -1.67
N VAL A 457 8.00 1.92 -2.71
CA VAL A 457 8.56 2.68 -3.83
C VAL A 457 8.65 4.18 -3.60
N HIS A 458 7.78 4.76 -2.76
CA HIS A 458 7.60 6.22 -2.75
C HIS A 458 8.88 6.98 -2.36
N MET A 459 9.60 6.57 -1.31
CA MET A 459 10.81 7.28 -0.88
C MET A 459 11.96 7.14 -1.87
N LEU A 460 12.11 5.96 -2.48
CA LEU A 460 13.06 5.76 -3.56
C LEU A 460 12.82 6.76 -4.70
N ILE A 461 11.58 6.87 -5.17
CA ILE A 461 11.22 7.75 -6.29
C ILE A 461 11.30 9.22 -5.88
N LEU A 462 10.83 9.59 -4.69
CA LEU A 462 10.85 10.96 -4.19
C LEU A 462 12.28 11.50 -4.08
N HIS A 463 13.18 10.77 -3.43
CA HIS A 463 14.54 11.24 -3.22
C HIS A 463 15.45 11.17 -4.45
N SER A 464 15.09 10.37 -5.45
CA SER A 464 15.80 10.34 -6.74
C SER A 464 15.14 11.28 -7.75
N LEU A 465 14.14 10.78 -8.47
CA LEU A 465 13.45 11.49 -9.53
C LEU A 465 12.64 12.70 -9.03
N GLY A 466 12.04 12.60 -7.83
CA GLY A 466 11.17 13.65 -7.29
C GLY A 466 11.92 14.96 -6.96
N CYS A 467 13.10 14.86 -6.35
CA CYS A 467 13.97 16.02 -6.12
C CYS A 467 14.32 16.72 -7.44
N TRP A 468 14.77 15.94 -8.43
CA TRP A 468 15.17 16.45 -9.74
C TRP A 468 13.98 17.09 -10.48
N LEU A 469 12.81 16.44 -10.50
CA LEU A 469 11.62 16.98 -11.15
C LEU A 469 11.12 18.26 -10.46
N GLY A 470 11.20 18.34 -9.13
CA GLY A 470 10.84 19.53 -8.38
C GLY A 470 11.68 20.74 -8.81
N GLU A 471 13.00 20.58 -8.86
CA GLU A 471 13.92 21.62 -9.34
C GLU A 471 13.65 21.97 -10.81
N TYR A 472 13.47 20.97 -11.67
CA TYR A 472 13.21 21.17 -13.10
C TYR A 472 11.94 21.99 -13.35
N PHE A 473 10.83 21.67 -12.69
CA PHE A 473 9.60 22.44 -12.86
C PHE A 473 9.69 23.85 -12.26
N LEU A 474 10.45 24.05 -11.18
CA LEU A 474 10.71 25.39 -10.64
C LEU A 474 11.60 26.23 -11.57
N GLN A 475 12.54 25.63 -12.29
CA GLN A 475 13.31 26.34 -13.32
C GLN A 475 12.41 26.85 -14.47
N ILE A 476 11.33 26.13 -14.78
CA ILE A 476 10.38 26.52 -15.84
C ILE A 476 9.39 27.58 -15.34
N THR A 477 8.86 27.40 -14.13
CA THR A 477 7.76 28.23 -13.60
C THR A 477 8.25 29.47 -12.84
N GLY A 478 9.48 29.42 -12.30
CA GLY A 478 10.03 30.41 -11.38
C GLY A 478 9.71 30.09 -9.91
N SER A 479 10.36 30.81 -9.01
CA SER A 479 10.18 30.67 -7.56
C SER A 479 10.01 32.00 -6.83
N ASP A 480 9.92 33.11 -7.56
CA ASP A 480 9.90 34.47 -6.98
C ASP A 480 8.53 34.81 -6.37
N SER A 481 7.47 34.19 -6.90
CA SER A 481 6.09 34.35 -6.45
C SER A 481 5.53 33.03 -5.88
N TYR A 482 4.66 33.12 -4.88
CA TYR A 482 3.92 31.96 -4.36
C TYR A 482 3.15 31.19 -5.44
N TRP A 483 2.63 31.88 -6.47
CA TRP A 483 1.91 31.23 -7.57
C TRP A 483 2.85 30.46 -8.50
N GLN A 484 4.04 31.02 -8.78
CA GLN A 484 5.06 30.35 -9.58
C GLN A 484 5.56 29.09 -8.87
N TYR A 485 5.93 29.24 -7.60
CA TYR A 485 6.34 28.11 -6.76
C TYR A 485 5.24 27.04 -6.65
N GLY A 486 4.00 27.47 -6.36
CA GLY A 486 2.85 26.57 -6.20
C GLY A 486 2.52 25.82 -7.48
N THR A 487 2.61 26.46 -8.65
CA THR A 487 2.39 25.80 -9.95
C THR A 487 3.51 24.82 -10.30
N GLY A 488 4.79 25.20 -10.10
CA GLY A 488 5.94 24.32 -10.33
C GLY A 488 5.91 23.07 -9.47
N ILE A 489 5.71 23.23 -8.16
CA ILE A 489 5.58 22.09 -7.23
C ILE A 489 4.28 21.31 -7.49
N GLY A 490 3.19 21.97 -7.87
CA GLY A 490 1.94 21.30 -8.26
C GLY A 490 2.14 20.34 -9.44
N LEU A 491 2.87 20.78 -10.48
CA LEU A 491 3.26 19.92 -11.61
C LEU A 491 4.14 18.75 -11.13
N ALA A 492 5.12 19.02 -10.26
CA ALA A 492 5.97 17.99 -9.69
C ALA A 492 5.17 16.92 -8.91
N ILE A 493 4.26 17.34 -8.03
CA ILE A 493 3.38 16.46 -7.25
C ILE A 493 2.56 15.56 -8.17
N VAL A 494 1.94 16.11 -9.20
CA VAL A 494 1.11 15.35 -10.13
C VAL A 494 1.95 14.34 -10.92
N THR A 495 3.05 14.79 -11.54
CA THR A 495 3.91 13.92 -12.34
C THR A 495 4.54 12.81 -11.49
N VAL A 496 5.14 13.15 -10.35
CA VAL A 496 5.78 12.19 -9.45
C VAL A 496 4.73 11.27 -8.82
N GLY A 497 3.56 11.79 -8.45
CA GLY A 497 2.46 11.00 -7.91
C GLY A 497 1.97 9.92 -8.89
N CYS A 498 1.80 10.28 -10.17
CA CYS A 498 1.47 9.33 -11.22
C CYS A 498 2.53 8.23 -11.38
N ILE A 499 3.82 8.61 -11.35
CA ILE A 499 4.93 7.65 -11.46
C ILE A 499 4.98 6.72 -10.24
N ILE A 500 4.79 7.25 -9.03
CA ILE A 500 4.73 6.47 -7.79
C ILE A 500 3.59 5.46 -7.82
N ILE A 501 2.38 5.88 -8.20
CA ILE A 501 1.21 4.99 -8.31
C ILE A 501 1.46 3.91 -9.37
N TRP A 502 2.02 4.28 -10.52
CA TRP A 502 2.38 3.34 -11.58
C TRP A 502 3.43 2.32 -11.11
N ALA A 503 4.51 2.76 -10.48
CA ALA A 503 5.56 1.89 -9.97
C ALA A 503 5.02 0.97 -8.85
N ALA A 504 4.15 1.47 -7.99
CA ALA A 504 3.48 0.68 -6.95
C ALA A 504 2.57 -0.40 -7.55
N ASP A 505 1.84 -0.08 -8.61
CA ASP A 505 0.97 -1.01 -9.33
C ASP A 505 1.78 -2.15 -9.99
N LEU A 506 2.95 -1.84 -10.56
CA LEU A 506 3.89 -2.84 -11.06
C LEU A 506 4.48 -3.68 -9.92
N GLY A 507 4.98 -3.03 -8.87
CA GLY A 507 5.56 -3.71 -7.71
C GLY A 507 4.57 -4.67 -7.04
N SER A 508 3.30 -4.28 -6.94
CA SER A 508 2.24 -5.13 -6.40
C SER A 508 2.03 -6.39 -7.25
N ARG A 509 1.85 -6.24 -8.58
CA ARG A 509 1.56 -7.35 -9.51
C ARG A 509 2.74 -8.29 -9.73
N PHE A 510 3.93 -7.74 -9.89
CA PHE A 510 5.11 -8.48 -10.31
C PHE A 510 5.98 -8.96 -9.16
N VAL A 511 5.91 -8.31 -8.00
CA VAL A 511 6.72 -8.67 -6.82
C VAL A 511 5.85 -9.15 -5.68
N ASP A 512 4.99 -8.30 -5.11
CA ASP A 512 4.25 -8.62 -3.88
C ASP A 512 3.39 -9.89 -4.05
N ASP A 513 2.52 -9.92 -5.06
CA ASP A 513 1.67 -11.08 -5.37
C ASP A 513 2.47 -12.37 -5.59
N LYS A 514 3.65 -12.25 -6.23
CA LYS A 514 4.53 -13.39 -6.49
C LYS A 514 5.19 -13.89 -5.22
N VAL A 515 5.63 -12.99 -4.33
CA VAL A 515 6.19 -13.36 -3.02
C VAL A 515 5.12 -14.00 -2.14
N VAL A 516 3.88 -13.50 -2.16
CA VAL A 516 2.76 -14.10 -1.43
C VAL A 516 2.53 -15.56 -1.85
N ARG A 517 2.56 -15.84 -3.17
CA ARG A 517 2.43 -17.19 -3.74
C ARG A 517 3.65 -18.05 -3.46
N PHE A 518 4.86 -17.51 -3.66
CA PHE A 518 6.13 -18.19 -3.41
C PHE A 518 6.23 -18.66 -1.95
N THR A 519 5.91 -17.80 -0.99
CA THR A 519 5.96 -18.14 0.43
C THR A 519 4.93 -19.19 0.83
N ALA A 520 3.75 -19.18 0.20
CA ALA A 520 2.74 -20.22 0.40
C ALA A 520 3.19 -21.57 -0.18
N TRP A 521 3.76 -21.56 -1.40
CA TRP A 521 4.35 -22.73 -2.02
C TRP A 521 5.52 -23.30 -1.20
N ALA A 522 6.43 -22.43 -0.75
CA ALA A 522 7.58 -22.82 0.06
C ALA A 522 7.16 -23.49 1.36
N TYR A 523 6.16 -22.93 2.07
CA TYR A 523 5.60 -23.56 3.25
C TYR A 523 5.00 -24.95 2.94
N ALA A 524 4.24 -25.08 1.85
CA ALA A 524 3.62 -26.34 1.47
C ALA A 524 4.62 -27.42 1.03
N ARG A 525 5.82 -27.03 0.56
CA ARG A 525 6.87 -27.94 0.11
C ARG A 525 7.87 -28.30 1.20
N LEU A 526 8.19 -27.37 2.08
CA LEU A 526 9.19 -27.53 3.14
C LEU A 526 8.59 -28.06 4.45
N CYS A 527 7.31 -27.84 4.71
CA CYS A 527 6.64 -28.32 5.92
C CYS A 527 5.79 -29.56 5.61
N GLN A 528 5.81 -30.54 6.50
CA GLN A 528 5.01 -31.75 6.37
C GLN A 528 3.52 -31.40 6.33
N LYS A 529 2.79 -31.99 5.37
CA LYS A 529 1.33 -32.01 5.44
C LYS A 529 0.96 -32.85 6.66
N THR A 530 0.24 -32.27 7.61
CA THR A 530 -0.21 -33.01 8.79
C THR A 530 -0.98 -34.24 8.31
N ILE A 531 -0.47 -35.43 8.61
CA ILE A 531 -1.21 -36.67 8.43
C ILE A 531 -2.41 -36.55 9.36
N GLN A 532 -3.62 -36.40 8.80
CA GLN A 532 -4.84 -36.61 9.58
C GLN A 532 -4.82 -38.09 9.97
N LYS A 533 -4.47 -38.36 11.23
CA LYS A 533 -4.78 -39.62 11.90
C LYS A 533 -6.15 -39.51 12.53
#